data_AF-A0A7C3E5D7-F1
#
_entry.id   AF-A0A7C3E5D7-F1
#
_cell.length_a   1.000
_cell.length_b   1.000
_cell.length_c   1.000
_cell.angle_alpha   90.00
_cell.angle_beta   90.00
_cell.angle_gamma   90.00
#
_symmetry.space_group_name_H-M   'P 1'
#
loop_
_entity.id
_entity.type
_entity.pdbx_description
1 polymer ?
#
loop_
_entity_poly.entity_id
_entity_poly.type
_entity_poly.pdbx_seq_one_letter_code
_entity_poly.pdbx_strand_id
1 'polypeptide(L)'
;DAVQPSYAPKGESLISATIIGNPSRDEETLRKMVLGQLKRWFGLIVQEWRLVRHYRISNALPVLYPMDQAKPARLRPGLYVAGDHRATPSIQGAMESGRHAAESLLADSRMPR
;
A
#
# COMPACT_ATOMS: atom_id res chain seq x y z
N ASP A 1 -5.52 -19.10 -14.21
CA ASP A 1 -5.79 -19.55 -12.82
C ASP A 1 -5.98 -18.38 -11.88
N ALA A 2 -6.83 -18.54 -10.86
CA ALA A 2 -7.11 -17.48 -9.89
C ALA A 2 -5.98 -17.37 -8.86
N VAL A 3 -5.59 -16.14 -8.50
CA VAL A 3 -4.53 -15.89 -7.50
C VAL A 3 -4.92 -16.44 -6.12
N GLN A 4 -6.18 -16.28 -5.72
CA GLN A 4 -6.73 -16.82 -4.47
C GLN A 4 -8.23 -17.12 -4.66
N PRO A 5 -8.64 -18.41 -4.73
CA PRO A 5 -10.03 -18.78 -5.02
C PRO A 5 -11.06 -18.24 -4.02
N SER A 6 -10.66 -17.99 -2.77
CA SER A 6 -11.56 -17.50 -1.73
C SER A 6 -11.89 -16.00 -1.81
N TYR A 7 -11.23 -15.24 -2.70
CA TYR A 7 -11.48 -13.80 -2.85
C TYR A 7 -12.78 -13.45 -3.58
N ALA A 8 -13.44 -14.43 -4.22
CA ALA A 8 -14.71 -14.26 -4.88
C ALA A 8 -15.62 -15.47 -4.64
N PRO A 9 -16.95 -15.33 -4.78
CA PRO A 9 -17.87 -16.47 -4.81
C PRO A 9 -17.47 -17.49 -5.87
N LYS A 10 -17.88 -18.76 -5.67
CA LYS A 10 -17.63 -19.83 -6.63
C LYS A 10 -18.17 -19.46 -8.01
N GLY A 11 -17.31 -19.50 -9.02
CA GLY A 11 -17.66 -19.15 -10.41
C GLY A 11 -17.51 -17.67 -10.75
N GLU A 12 -17.18 -16.81 -9.78
CA GLU A 12 -16.87 -15.40 -10.01
C GLU A 12 -15.37 -15.13 -9.86
N SER A 13 -14.92 -13.99 -10.41
CA SER A 13 -13.56 -13.48 -10.23
C SER A 13 -13.60 -12.06 -9.70
N LEU A 14 -12.74 -11.75 -8.73
CA LEU A 14 -12.56 -10.40 -8.23
C LEU A 14 -11.38 -9.74 -8.96
N ILE A 15 -11.62 -8.55 -9.50
CA ILE A 15 -10.59 -7.76 -10.18
C ILE A 15 -10.38 -6.48 -9.37
N SER A 16 -9.13 -6.26 -8.97
CA SER A 16 -8.71 -5.04 -8.27
C SER A 16 -7.80 -4.23 -9.20
N ALA A 17 -8.12 -2.96 -9.38
CA ALA A 17 -7.33 -2.03 -10.19
C ALA A 17 -6.94 -0.81 -9.34
N THR A 18 -5.69 -0.39 -9.46
CA THR A 18 -5.14 0.77 -8.76
C THR A 18 -4.92 1.91 -9.73
N ILE A 19 -5.42 3.09 -9.38
CA ILE A 19 -5.10 4.35 -10.07
C ILE A 19 -3.93 4.98 -9.31
N ILE A 20 -2.83 5.27 -10.01
CA ILE A 20 -1.68 5.95 -9.40
C ILE A 20 -1.97 7.45 -9.29
N GLY A 21 -1.68 8.02 -8.12
CA GLY A 21 -2.00 9.41 -7.77
C GLY A 21 -3.43 9.58 -7.27
N ASN A 22 -3.91 10.82 -7.23
CA ASN A 22 -5.27 11.16 -6.81
C ASN A 22 -5.90 12.19 -7.76
N PRO A 23 -6.37 11.77 -8.95
CA PRO A 23 -6.93 12.68 -9.92
C PRO A 23 -8.19 13.38 -9.39
N SER A 24 -8.24 14.71 -9.54
CA SER A 24 -9.40 15.54 -9.18
C SER A 24 -10.53 15.40 -10.22
N ARG A 25 -11.18 14.24 -10.21
CA ARG A 25 -12.34 13.89 -11.05
C ARG A 25 -13.46 13.38 -10.14
N ASP A 26 -14.69 13.37 -10.61
CA ASP A 26 -15.77 12.64 -9.92
C ASP A 26 -15.61 11.11 -10.12
N GLU A 27 -16.31 10.33 -9.29
CA GLU A 27 -16.22 8.88 -9.29
C GLU A 27 -16.69 8.25 -10.62
N GLU A 28 -17.75 8.79 -11.22
CA GLU A 28 -18.32 8.24 -12.45
C GLU A 28 -17.38 8.44 -13.64
N THR A 29 -16.79 9.64 -13.75
CA THR A 29 -15.75 9.91 -14.76
C THR A 29 -14.55 8.98 -14.61
N LEU A 30 -14.06 8.78 -13.38
CA LEU A 30 -12.93 7.87 -13.15
C LEU A 30 -13.27 6.43 -13.49
N ARG A 31 -14.45 5.97 -13.10
CA ARG A 31 -14.95 4.64 -13.41
C ARG A 31 -14.98 4.41 -14.92
N LYS A 32 -15.51 5.37 -15.71
CA LYS A 32 -15.51 5.29 -17.18
C LYS A 32 -14.10 5.19 -17.76
N MET A 33 -13.16 5.98 -17.24
CA MET A 33 -11.76 5.93 -17.68
C MET A 33 -11.12 4.56 -17.39
N VAL A 34 -11.31 4.04 -16.17
CA VAL A 34 -10.80 2.73 -15.76
C VAL A 34 -11.41 1.61 -16.61
N LEU A 35 -12.74 1.58 -16.78
CA LEU A 35 -13.40 0.58 -17.64
C LEU A 35 -12.95 0.69 -19.10
N GLY A 36 -12.74 1.91 -19.61
CA GLY A 36 -12.20 2.13 -20.95
C GLY A 36 -10.79 1.58 -21.12
N GLN A 37 -9.94 1.67 -20.09
CA GLN A 37 -8.62 1.04 -20.09
C GLN A 37 -8.70 -0.48 -19.96
N LEU A 38 -9.49 -0.99 -19.04
CA LEU A 38 -9.66 -2.44 -18.83
C LEU A 38 -10.25 -3.12 -20.06
N LYS A 39 -11.16 -2.47 -20.79
CA LYS A 39 -11.71 -2.96 -22.06
C LYS A 39 -10.62 -3.21 -23.12
N ARG A 40 -9.52 -2.46 -23.11
CA ARG A 40 -8.39 -2.71 -24.02
C ARG A 40 -7.60 -3.98 -23.68
N TRP A 41 -7.63 -4.41 -22.42
CA TRP A 41 -6.91 -5.61 -21.95
C TRP A 41 -7.79 -6.86 -21.96
N PHE A 42 -9.06 -6.72 -21.57
CA PHE A 42 -9.97 -7.85 -21.35
C PHE A 42 -11.12 -7.92 -22.37
N GLY A 43 -11.24 -6.94 -23.28
CA GLY A 43 -12.28 -6.92 -24.30
C GLY A 43 -13.66 -6.51 -23.77
N LEU A 44 -14.70 -6.93 -24.49
CA LEU A 44 -16.08 -6.48 -24.25
C LEU A 44 -16.68 -6.99 -22.93
N ILE A 45 -16.16 -8.10 -22.37
CA ILE A 45 -16.63 -8.69 -21.11
C ILE A 45 -16.62 -7.69 -19.94
N VAL A 46 -15.76 -6.67 -20.00
CA VAL A 46 -15.69 -5.59 -19.00
C VAL A 46 -17.02 -4.86 -18.83
N GLN A 47 -17.88 -4.86 -19.85
CA GLN A 47 -19.21 -4.25 -19.79
C GLN A 47 -20.18 -5.03 -18.88
N GLU A 48 -19.92 -6.30 -18.62
CA GLU A 48 -20.71 -7.16 -17.73
C GLU A 48 -20.23 -7.08 -16.28
N TRP A 49 -19.11 -6.39 -16.01
CA TRP A 49 -18.52 -6.35 -14.68
C TRP A 49 -19.33 -5.46 -13.73
N ARG A 50 -19.52 -5.97 -12.52
CA ARG A 50 -20.16 -5.26 -11.41
C ARG A 50 -19.11 -4.63 -10.50
N LEU A 51 -19.23 -3.32 -10.27
CA LEU A 51 -18.40 -2.64 -9.27
C LEU A 51 -18.79 -3.10 -7.86
N VAL A 52 -17.83 -3.62 -7.10
CA VAL A 52 -18.02 -4.03 -5.71
C VAL A 52 -17.68 -2.87 -4.76
N ARG A 53 -16.55 -2.20 -4.98
CA ARG A 53 -16.15 -1.05 -4.18
C ARG A 53 -15.12 -0.15 -4.88
N HIS A 54 -15.10 1.11 -4.48
CA HIS A 54 -14.08 2.11 -4.82
C HIS A 54 -13.58 2.75 -3.51
N TYR A 55 -12.27 2.99 -3.44
CA TYR A 55 -11.63 3.67 -2.32
C TYR A 55 -10.69 4.76 -2.82
N ARG A 56 -10.78 5.95 -2.23
CA ARG A 56 -9.75 7.00 -2.36
C ARG A 56 -8.90 7.02 -1.11
N ILE A 57 -7.62 6.76 -1.27
CA ILE A 57 -6.68 6.74 -0.15
C ILE A 57 -5.67 7.85 -0.40
N SER A 58 -5.93 9.04 0.16
CA SER A 58 -5.12 10.24 -0.09
C SER A 58 -3.66 10.07 0.35
N ASN A 59 -3.42 9.31 1.41
CA ASN A 59 -2.09 9.01 1.96
C ASN A 59 -1.80 7.51 1.83
N ALA A 60 -1.87 6.97 0.61
CA ALA A 60 -1.78 5.52 0.37
C ALA A 60 -0.39 4.93 0.66
N LEU A 61 0.66 5.61 0.20
CA LEU A 61 2.05 5.20 0.34
C LEU A 61 2.91 6.45 0.52
N PRO A 62 3.91 6.44 1.43
CA PRO A 62 4.87 7.52 1.51
C PRO A 62 5.71 7.57 0.23
N VAL A 63 5.94 8.78 -0.28
CA VAL A 63 6.85 9.00 -1.40
C VAL A 63 8.28 8.98 -0.86
N LEU A 64 9.06 7.99 -1.29
CA LEU A 64 10.49 7.90 -0.99
C LEU A 64 11.27 8.01 -2.30
N TYR A 65 11.89 9.18 -2.51
CA TYR A 65 12.76 9.42 -3.64
C TYR A 65 13.93 10.35 -3.25
N PRO A 66 15.19 9.97 -3.49
CA PRO A 66 15.63 8.66 -3.97
C PRO A 66 15.29 7.55 -2.96
N MET A 67 15.38 6.28 -3.39
CA MET A 67 15.20 5.15 -2.47
C MET A 67 16.42 5.08 -1.55
N ASP A 68 16.37 5.86 -0.47
CA ASP A 68 17.43 5.95 0.53
C ASP A 68 17.52 4.67 1.37
N GLN A 69 18.67 4.49 2.02
CA GLN A 69 18.85 3.46 3.04
C GLN A 69 17.90 3.69 4.24
N ALA A 70 17.67 2.62 5.01
CA ALA A 70 16.82 2.68 6.19
C ALA A 70 17.23 3.82 7.14
N LYS A 71 16.25 4.60 7.58
CA LYS A 71 16.46 5.76 8.46
C LYS A 71 16.68 5.28 9.90
N PRO A 72 17.55 5.95 10.70
CA PRO A 72 17.78 5.59 12.09
C PRO A 72 16.48 5.51 12.90
N ALA A 73 16.35 4.50 13.76
CA ALA A 73 15.12 4.31 14.53
C ALA A 73 15.05 5.23 15.76
N ARG A 74 16.19 5.65 16.33
CA ARG A 74 16.23 6.61 17.45
C ARG A 74 16.16 8.04 16.93
N LEU A 75 15.19 8.82 17.40
CA LEU A 75 15.10 10.26 17.11
C LEU A 75 15.80 11.11 18.16
N ARG A 76 15.66 10.72 19.44
CA ARG A 76 16.29 11.34 20.61
C ARG A 76 16.26 10.36 21.78
N PRO A 77 16.96 10.61 22.90
CA PRO A 77 16.92 9.71 24.06
C PRO A 77 15.47 9.40 24.49
N GLY A 78 15.15 8.11 24.60
CA GLY A 78 13.82 7.62 24.96
C GLY A 78 12.73 7.76 23.89
N LEU A 79 13.05 8.22 22.67
CA LEU A 79 12.10 8.32 21.57
C LEU A 79 12.59 7.57 20.32
N TYR A 80 11.80 6.58 19.90
CA TYR A 80 12.04 5.75 18.73
C TYR A 80 10.87 5.86 17.75
N VAL A 81 11.15 5.70 16.47
CA VAL A 81 10.17 5.78 15.39
C VAL A 81 10.23 4.54 14.51
N ALA A 82 9.06 4.05 14.13
CA ALA A 82 8.86 2.97 13.19
C ALA A 82 7.72 3.33 12.24
N GLY A 83 7.73 2.73 11.05
CA GLY A 83 6.73 2.93 10.01
C GLY A 83 7.30 2.61 8.62
N ASP A 84 6.41 2.42 7.66
CA ASP A 84 6.73 2.23 6.24
C ASP A 84 7.60 3.35 5.64
N HIS A 85 7.53 4.56 6.19
CA HIS A 85 8.36 5.71 5.83
C HIS A 85 9.80 5.69 6.40
N ARG A 86 10.15 4.68 7.20
CA ARG A 86 11.48 4.52 7.82
C ARG A 86 12.40 3.56 7.09
N ALA A 87 11.87 2.70 6.22
CA ALA A 87 12.62 1.76 5.39
C ALA A 87 12.00 1.75 3.98
N THR A 88 11.93 0.59 3.32
CA THR A 88 11.20 0.44 2.06
C THR A 88 9.69 0.61 2.27
N PRO A 89 9.00 1.53 1.55
CA PRO A 89 7.55 1.77 1.65
C PRO A 89 6.69 0.53 1.35
N SER A 90 6.53 -0.33 2.34
CA SER A 90 5.93 -1.66 2.21
C SER A 90 5.56 -2.21 3.58
N ILE A 91 4.71 -3.25 3.60
CA ILE A 91 4.39 -3.98 4.83
C ILE A 91 5.68 -4.54 5.46
N GLN A 92 6.59 -5.11 4.66
CA GLN A 92 7.82 -5.66 5.21
C GLN A 92 8.74 -4.58 5.77
N GLY A 93 8.95 -3.48 5.05
CA GLY A 93 9.75 -2.37 5.58
C GLY A 93 9.17 -1.76 6.84
N ALA A 94 7.84 -1.72 6.98
CA ALA A 94 7.20 -1.32 8.23
C ALA A 94 7.54 -2.28 9.38
N MET A 95 7.41 -3.61 9.17
CA MET A 95 7.76 -4.61 10.19
C MET A 95 9.25 -4.57 10.56
N GLU A 96 10.13 -4.45 9.56
CA GLU A 96 11.57 -4.30 9.75
C GLU A 96 11.91 -3.05 10.57
N SER A 97 11.30 -1.90 10.25
CA SER A 97 11.51 -0.67 11.02
C SER A 97 11.04 -0.80 12.47
N GLY A 98 9.97 -1.56 12.72
CA GLY A 98 9.47 -1.87 14.05
C GLY A 98 10.48 -2.70 14.85
N ARG A 99 11.07 -3.71 14.22
CA ARG A 99 12.14 -4.50 14.83
C ARG A 99 13.34 -3.62 15.19
N HIS A 100 13.81 -2.76 14.28
CA HIS A 100 14.93 -1.86 14.53
C HIS A 100 14.68 -0.87 15.67
N ALA A 101 13.45 -0.35 15.79
CA ALA A 101 13.06 0.52 16.89
C ALA A 101 13.11 -0.22 18.24
N ALA A 102 12.59 -1.45 18.29
CA ALA A 102 12.63 -2.28 19.50
C ALA A 102 14.07 -2.64 19.91
N GLU A 103 14.92 -3.04 18.96
CA GLU A 103 16.33 -3.35 19.21
C GLU A 103 17.09 -2.12 19.74
N SER A 104 16.84 -0.94 19.17
CA SER A 104 17.44 0.32 19.63
C SER A 104 17.03 0.66 21.06
N LEU A 105 15.77 0.44 21.41
CA LEU A 105 15.24 0.65 22.76
C LEU A 105 15.89 -0.32 23.76
N LEU A 106 15.99 -1.60 23.42
CA LEU A 106 16.61 -2.60 24.28
C LEU A 106 18.10 -2.33 24.50
N ALA A 107 18.81 -1.87 23.47
CA ALA A 107 20.22 -1.49 23.58
C ALA A 107 20.41 -0.33 24.57
N ASP A 108 19.57 0.71 24.49
CA ASP A 108 19.63 1.85 25.42
C ASP A 108 19.24 1.50 26.84
N SER A 109 18.22 0.65 27.01
CA SER A 109 17.73 0.24 28.32
C SER A 109 18.75 -0.62 29.08
N ARG A 110 19.68 -1.24 28.35
CA ARG A 110 20.78 -2.06 28.91
C ARG A 110 22.04 -1.24 29.19
N MET A 111 22.12 0.01 28.75
CA MET A 111 23.25 0.87 29.11
C MET A 111 23.03 1.43 30.52
N PRO A 112 24.02 1.34 31.43
CA PRO A 112 23.92 1.98 32.73
C PRO A 112 23.75 3.51 32.55
N ARG A 113 22.87 4.11 33.35
CA ARG A 113 22.61 5.56 33.34
C ARG A 113 23.82 6.35 33.83
#